data_AF-A0A7J0F7U8-F1
#
_entry.id   AF-A0A7J0F7U8-F1
#
_cell.length_a   1.000
_cell.length_b   1.000
_cell.length_c   1.000
_cell.angle_alpha   90.00
_cell.angle_beta   90.00
_cell.angle_gamma   90.00
#
_symmetry.space_group_name_H-M   'P 1'
#
loop_
_entity.id
_entity.type
_entity.pdbx_description
1 polymer ?
#
loop_
_entity_poly.entity_id
_entity_poly.type
_entity_poly.pdbx_seq_one_letter_code
_entity_poly.pdbx_strand_id
1 'polypeptide(L)'
;MAAMHEDNSSDLREVARILNEVLGIPDVPLKVRKLVVKVCDVVTQRAARLAAAGTVGILKKIGRDGRGGITSGRIKVEAIVR
;
A
#
# COMPACT_ATOMS: atom_id res chain seq x y z
N MET A 1 5.23 3.12 -11.60
CA MET A 1 6.14 3.14 -10.43
C MET A 1 6.18 4.58 -9.91
N ALA A 2 6.52 4.83 -8.64
CA ALA A 2 6.40 6.16 -8.04
C ALA A 2 7.75 6.88 -8.05
N ALA A 3 7.78 8.12 -8.57
CA ALA A 3 9.01 8.91 -8.74
C ALA A 3 9.84 9.06 -7.45
N MET A 4 9.20 9.14 -6.28
CA MET A 4 9.91 9.20 -4.98
C MET A 4 10.59 7.88 -4.59
N HIS A 5 10.06 6.72 -4.99
CA HIS A 5 10.66 5.42 -4.68
C HIS A 5 11.76 5.03 -5.69
N GLU A 6 11.75 5.62 -6.88
CA GLU A 6 12.76 5.40 -7.91
C GLU A 6 13.97 6.36 -7.80
N ASP A 7 13.91 7.32 -6.87
CA ASP A 7 14.98 8.27 -6.63
C ASP A 7 16.18 7.60 -5.93
N ASN A 8 17.12 7.12 -6.74
CA ASN A 8 18.36 6.50 -6.28
C ASN A 8 19.51 7.51 -6.09
N SER A 9 19.24 8.83 -6.19
CA SER A 9 20.26 9.85 -5.97
C SER A 9 20.62 9.96 -4.49
N SER A 10 21.90 10.21 -4.18
CA SER A 10 22.38 10.32 -2.80
C SER A 10 21.80 11.54 -2.06
N ASP A 11 21.41 12.57 -2.81
CA ASP A 11 20.82 13.82 -2.34
C ASP A 11 19.28 13.86 -2.45
N LEU A 12 18.63 12.79 -2.92
CA LEU A 12 17.17 12.72 -3.08
C LEU A 12 16.63 13.89 -3.92
N ARG A 13 17.22 14.10 -5.10
CA ARG A 13 16.97 15.23 -5.99
C ARG A 13 15.54 15.25 -6.53
N GLU A 14 14.99 14.08 -6.87
CA GLU A 14 13.63 13.98 -7.38
C GLU A 14 12.62 14.20 -6.26
N VAL A 15 12.89 13.71 -5.05
CA VAL A 15 12.09 14.04 -3.86
C VAL A 15 12.11 15.53 -3.58
N ALA A 16 13.26 16.20 -3.71
CA ALA A 16 13.38 17.64 -3.55
C ALA A 16 12.55 18.40 -4.59
N ARG A 17 12.61 17.96 -5.86
CA ARG A 17 11.84 18.53 -6.97
C ARG A 17 10.34 18.42 -6.70
N ILE A 18 9.86 17.24 -6.30
CA ILE A 18 8.43 17.03 -6.02
C ILE A 18 7.97 17.84 -4.81
N LEU A 19 8.76 17.90 -3.74
CA LEU A 19 8.46 18.74 -2.58
C LEU A 19 8.33 20.21 -2.97
N ASN A 20 9.21 20.71 -3.85
CA ASN A 20 9.18 22.08 -4.30
C ASN A 20 8.05 22.36 -5.30
N GLU A 21 8.00 21.64 -6.41
CA GLU A 21 7.13 21.94 -7.56
C GLU A 21 5.69 21.49 -7.36
N VAL A 22 5.47 20.37 -6.68
CA VAL A 22 4.13 19.79 -6.50
C VAL A 22 3.54 20.19 -5.16
N LEU A 23 4.34 20.14 -4.10
CA LEU A 23 3.88 20.41 -2.73
C LEU A 23 4.13 21.85 -2.29
N GLY A 24 4.88 22.65 -3.05
CA GLY A 24 5.14 24.06 -2.74
C GLY A 24 6.05 24.27 -1.53
N ILE A 25 6.90 23.29 -1.20
CA ILE A 25 7.79 23.29 -0.04
C ILE A 25 9.25 23.39 -0.53
N PRO A 26 9.79 24.61 -0.69
CA PRO A 26 11.17 24.82 -1.12
C PRO A 26 12.19 24.54 0.00
N ASP A 27 13.47 24.49 -0.37
CA ASP A 27 14.63 24.50 0.54
C ASP A 27 14.64 23.42 1.64
N VAL A 28 14.04 22.26 1.35
CA VAL A 28 13.95 21.16 2.32
C VAL A 28 15.34 20.53 2.55
N PRO A 29 15.83 20.47 3.80
CA PRO A 29 17.12 19.85 4.11
C PRO A 29 17.06 18.35 3.87
N LEU A 30 18.21 17.74 3.52
CA LEU A 30 18.30 16.32 3.17
C LEU A 30 17.75 15.38 4.26
N LYS A 31 17.90 15.76 5.54
CA LYS A 31 17.37 14.99 6.68
C LYS A 31 15.84 14.88 6.64
N VAL A 32 15.15 15.95 6.25
CA VAL A 32 13.69 15.96 6.12
C VAL A 32 13.25 15.21 4.87
N ARG A 33 13.96 15.34 3.74
CA ARG A 33 13.71 14.53 2.55
C ARG A 33 13.76 13.03 2.84
N LYS A 34 14.76 12.57 3.60
CA LYS A 34 14.86 11.19 4.07
C LYS A 34 13.69 10.76 4.96
N LEU A 35 13.17 11.67 5.78
CA LEU A 35 11.99 11.40 6.60
C LEU A 35 10.74 11.22 5.72
N VAL A 36 10.56 12.08 4.72
CA VAL A 36 9.43 11.99 3.77
C VAL A 36 9.42 10.65 3.06
N VAL A 37 10.57 10.20 2.53
CA VAL A 37 10.69 8.87 1.89
C VAL A 37 10.26 7.76 2.85
N LYS A 38 10.76 7.76 4.09
CA LYS A 38 10.37 6.74 5.09
C LYS A 38 8.87 6.75 5.40
N VAL A 39 8.24 7.93 5.43
CA VAL A 39 6.80 8.03 5.63
C VAL A 39 6.06 7.40 4.43
N CYS A 40 6.47 7.72 3.21
CA CYS A 40 5.91 7.12 2.00
C CYS A 40 6.09 5.59 1.97
N ASP A 41 7.22 5.06 2.41
CA ASP A 41 7.47 3.63 2.50
C ASP A 41 6.49 2.95 3.46
N VAL A 42 6.32 3.51 4.67
CA VAL A 42 5.41 2.95 5.69
C VAL A 42 3.96 2.97 5.20
N VAL A 43 3.54 4.07 4.56
CA VAL A 43 2.19 4.19 3.99
C VAL A 43 1.99 3.17 2.87
N THR A 44 2.94 3.09 1.94
CA THR A 44 2.90 2.14 0.81
C THR A 44 2.85 0.69 1.30
N GLN A 45 3.68 0.33 2.28
CA GLN A 45 3.72 -1.03 2.83
C GLN A 45 2.41 -1.40 3.51
N ARG A 46 1.79 -0.46 4.25
CA ARG A 46 0.47 -0.69 4.86
C ARG A 46 -0.61 -0.87 3.78
N ALA A 47 -0.65 0.00 2.78
CA ALA A 47 -1.59 -0.09 1.66
C ALA A 47 -1.43 -1.42 0.91
N ALA A 48 -0.20 -1.84 0.63
CA ALA A 48 0.10 -3.11 -0.02
C ALA A 48 -0.42 -4.32 0.78
N ARG A 49 -0.23 -4.32 2.11
CA ARG A 49 -0.77 -5.39 2.99
C ARG A 49 -2.29 -5.42 2.98
N LEU A 50 -2.96 -4.27 3.01
CA LEU A 50 -4.42 -4.19 2.94
C LEU A 50 -4.94 -4.68 1.59
N ALA A 51 -4.32 -4.26 0.48
CA ALA A 51 -4.66 -4.72 -0.85
C ALA A 51 -4.47 -6.25 -0.98
N ALA A 52 -3.35 -6.78 -0.49
CA ALA A 52 -3.09 -8.21 -0.45
C ALA A 52 -4.14 -8.97 0.38
N ALA A 53 -4.55 -8.45 1.53
CA ALA A 53 -5.60 -9.05 2.36
C ALA A 53 -6.95 -9.11 1.63
N GLY A 54 -7.31 -8.05 0.89
CA GLY A 54 -8.51 -8.03 0.05
C GLY A 54 -8.48 -9.10 -1.04
N THR A 55 -7.40 -9.16 -1.80
CA THR A 55 -7.20 -10.17 -2.85
C THR A 55 -7.24 -11.58 -2.29
N VAL A 56 -6.52 -11.85 -1.19
CA VAL A 56 -6.52 -13.15 -0.50
C VAL A 56 -7.92 -13.49 0.04
N GLY A 57 -8.68 -12.52 0.52
CA GLY A 57 -10.06 -12.71 0.96
C GLY A 57 -10.96 -13.23 -0.17
N ILE A 58 -10.83 -12.68 -1.37
CA ILE A 58 -11.56 -13.15 -2.56
C ILE A 58 -11.10 -14.56 -2.94
N LEU A 59 -9.78 -14.81 -2.99
CA LEU A 59 -9.23 -16.13 -3.31
C LEU A 59 -9.73 -17.20 -2.35
N LYS A 60 -9.79 -16.90 -1.04
CA LYS A 60 -10.38 -17.80 -0.04
C LYS A 60 -11.88 -18.02 -0.27
N LYS A 61 -12.64 -16.97 -0.59
CA LYS A 61 -14.09 -17.07 -0.86
C LYS A 61 -14.41 -18.01 -2.02
N ILE A 62 -13.56 -18.02 -3.07
CA ILE A 62 -13.74 -18.87 -4.26
C ILE A 62 -12.97 -20.20 -4.19
N GLY A 63 -12.36 -20.53 -3.04
CA GLY A 63 -11.63 -21.79 -2.83
C GLY A 63 -10.31 -21.91 -3.60
N ARG A 64 -9.65 -20.79 -3.92
CA ARG A 64 -8.40 -20.70 -4.70
C ARG A 64 -7.22 -20.20 -3.87
N ASP A 65 -7.16 -20.50 -2.57
CA ASP A 65 -6.07 -20.10 -1.68
C ASP A 65 -4.96 -21.16 -1.54
N GLY A 66 -4.95 -22.17 -2.42
CA GLY A 66 -3.91 -23.22 -2.48
C GLY A 66 -4.03 -24.28 -1.38
N ARG A 67 -4.98 -24.15 -0.45
CA ARG A 67 -5.40 -25.22 0.46
C ARG A 67 -6.46 -26.05 -0.26
N GLY A 68 -6.06 -27.16 -0.86
CA GLY A 68 -7.00 -28.08 -1.52
C GLY A 68 -8.10 -28.52 -0.54
N GLY A 69 -9.33 -28.07 -0.77
CA GLY A 69 -10.46 -28.37 0.11
C GLY A 69 -11.64 -27.46 -0.18
N ILE A 70 -12.74 -28.07 -0.59
CA ILE A 70 -14.00 -27.42 -0.92
C ILE A 70 -14.53 -26.68 0.32
N THR A 71 -14.25 -25.38 0.48
CA THR A 71 -15.01 -24.55 1.42
C THR A 71 -16.29 -24.09 0.72
N SER A 72 -17.16 -25.05 0.40
CA SER A 72 -18.54 -24.73 0.09
C SER A 72 -19.19 -24.23 1.37
N GLY A 73 -19.50 -22.94 1.42
CA GLY A 73 -20.43 -22.36 2.40
C GLY A 73 -19.85 -22.02 3.77
N ARG A 74 -19.75 -20.72 4.05
CA ARG A 74 -20.36 -20.14 5.25
C ARG A 74 -20.65 -18.65 5.04
N ILE A 75 -21.62 -18.39 4.18
CA ILE A 75 -22.60 -17.33 4.42
C ILE A 75 -23.85 -18.08 4.87
N LYS A 76 -24.05 -18.23 6.19
CA LYS A 76 -25.37 -18.57 6.73
C LYS A 76 -26.11 -17.25 6.93
N VAL A 77 -26.80 -16.80 5.89
CA VAL A 77 -27.83 -15.76 5.99
C VAL A 77 -29.18 -16.46 5.83
N GLU A 78 -29.58 -17.16 6.89
CA GLU A 78 -30.96 -17.58 7.11
C GLU A 78 -31.13 -17.76 8.63
N ALA A 79 -31.72 -16.74 9.27
CA ALA A 79 -32.51 -16.80 10.51
C ALA A 79 -32.75 -15.40 11.14
N ILE A 80 -33.14 -14.37 10.37
CA ILE A 80 -33.82 -13.19 10.93
C ILE A 80 -34.84 -12.70 9.89
N VAL A 81 -36.00 -13.36 9.80
CA VAL A 81 -37.35 -12.76 9.82
C VAL A 81 -38.29 -13.94 10.12
N ARG A 82 -38.79 -13.98 11.35
CA ARG A 82 -40.06 -14.61 11.67
C ARG A 82 -41.16 -13.62 11.36
#